data_AF-A0A9W7YUA6-F1
#
_entry.id   AF-A0A9W7YUA6-F1
#
_cell.length_a   1.000
_cell.length_b   1.000
_cell.length_c   1.000
_cell.angle_alpha   90.00
_cell.angle_beta   90.00
_cell.angle_gamma   90.00
#
_symmetry.space_group_name_H-M   'P 1'
#
loop_
_entity.id
_entity.type
_entity.pdbx_description
1 polymer ?
#
loop_
_entity_poly.entity_id
_entity_poly.type
_entity_poly.pdbx_seq_one_letter_code
_entity_poly.pdbx_strand_id
1 'polypeptide(L)'
;MSTVAPNSDTARSSDWAFKQLFKLESKCRSPTPALQVEAIGEFPKLLDQFPFPTLVSSAFLKLGDLFRSSPNSLRYHIAQVFGASQQHLAQITQTEELLKRILVVLYSNDPIARVLALRLIGNASLIFAKFPEAQHSILLRYQSSHPLEIVAAVQTTESMLSYSPEFLEVVWETVLSKADDPDVLDSVR
;
A
#
# COMPACT_ATOMS: atom_id res chain seq x y z
N MET A 1 -2.52 23.30 35.45
CA MET A 1 -2.24 22.55 34.21
C MET A 1 -0.98 21.72 34.44
N SER A 2 -1.13 20.50 34.95
CA SER A 2 0.01 19.60 35.17
C SER A 2 0.30 18.85 33.89
N THR A 3 1.42 19.16 33.25
CA THR A 3 2.06 18.32 32.24
C THR A 3 2.53 17.04 32.92
N VAL A 4 1.74 15.97 32.78
CA VAL A 4 2.14 14.62 33.18
C VAL A 4 3.36 14.25 32.32
N ALA A 5 4.54 14.20 32.94
CA ALA A 5 5.73 13.69 32.28
C ALA A 5 5.50 12.23 31.87
N PRO A 6 5.87 11.80 30.66
CA PRO A 6 5.69 10.42 30.25
C PRO A 6 6.47 9.48 31.17
N ASN A 7 5.81 8.42 31.64
CA ASN A 7 6.40 7.37 32.48
C ASN A 7 7.69 6.83 31.83
N SER A 8 8.79 6.75 32.59
CA SER A 8 10.11 6.36 32.09
C SER A 8 10.14 4.98 31.40
N ASP A 9 9.28 4.07 31.84
CA ASP A 9 9.14 2.73 31.24
C ASP A 9 8.46 2.77 29.86
N THR A 10 7.50 3.68 29.66
CA THR A 10 6.82 3.88 28.36
C THR A 10 7.75 4.52 27.33
N ALA A 11 8.58 5.47 27.77
CA ALA A 11 9.62 6.07 26.93
C ALA A 11 10.66 5.03 26.49
N ARG A 12 11.15 4.22 27.44
CA ARG A 12 12.11 3.13 27.16
C ARG A 12 11.55 2.06 26.22
N SER A 13 10.25 1.75 26.35
CA SER A 13 9.54 0.82 25.45
C SER A 13 9.40 1.39 24.03
N SER A 14 9.09 2.68 23.90
CA SER A 14 8.97 3.36 22.60
C SER A 14 10.31 3.42 21.88
N ASP A 15 11.38 3.82 22.58
CA ASP A 15 12.73 3.90 22.01
C ASP A 15 13.21 2.54 21.52
N TRP A 16 12.91 1.48 22.28
CA TRP A 16 13.24 0.12 21.88
C TRP A 16 12.48 -0.32 20.62
N ALA A 17 11.20 0.04 20.50
CA ALA A 17 10.39 -0.25 19.32
C ALA A 17 10.93 0.46 18.07
N PHE A 18 11.27 1.74 18.16
CA PHE A 18 11.89 2.48 17.05
C PHE A 18 13.26 1.91 16.67
N LYS A 19 14.06 1.46 17.65
CA LYS A 19 15.31 0.75 17.39
C LYS A 19 15.08 -0.54 16.59
N GLN A 20 14.03 -1.30 16.88
CA GLN A 20 13.68 -2.48 16.08
C GLN A 20 13.26 -2.09 14.66
N LEU A 21 12.44 -1.05 14.50
CA LEU A 21 12.03 -0.56 13.18
C LEU A 21 13.24 -0.13 12.33
N PHE A 22 14.17 0.64 12.88
CA PHE A 22 15.37 1.08 12.14
C PHE A 22 16.30 -0.08 11.80
N LYS A 23 16.45 -1.06 12.71
CA LYS A 23 17.20 -2.28 12.43
C LYS A 23 16.57 -3.06 11.27
N LEU A 24 15.24 -3.15 11.25
CA LEU A 24 14.50 -3.86 10.22
C LEU A 24 14.59 -3.17 8.86
N GLU A 25 14.41 -1.84 8.84
CA GLU A 25 14.58 -1.01 7.65
C GLU A 25 16.00 -1.15 7.06
N SER A 26 17.03 -1.13 7.91
CA SER A 26 18.41 -1.30 7.47
C SER A 26 18.62 -2.65 6.77
N LYS A 27 18.03 -3.73 7.30
CA LYS A 27 18.08 -5.07 6.67
C LYS A 27 17.36 -5.09 5.30
N CYS A 28 16.29 -4.32 5.12
CA CYS A 28 15.61 -4.20 3.83
C CYS A 28 16.53 -3.60 2.74
N ARG A 29 17.60 -2.90 3.13
CA ARG A 29 18.61 -2.33 2.22
C ARG A 29 19.87 -3.21 2.08
N SER A 30 19.83 -4.44 2.60
CA SER A 30 20.90 -5.43 2.42
C SER A 30 21.14 -5.73 0.93
N PRO A 31 22.38 -6.01 0.50
CA PRO A 31 22.65 -6.45 -0.88
C PRO A 31 22.12 -7.86 -1.16
N THR A 32 21.67 -8.60 -0.14
CA THR A 32 21.19 -9.99 -0.28
C THR A 32 19.66 -10.01 -0.40
N PRO A 33 19.09 -10.39 -1.56
CA PRO A 33 17.64 -10.37 -1.77
C PRO A 33 16.83 -11.20 -0.77
N ALA A 34 17.34 -12.37 -0.37
CA ALA A 34 16.68 -13.22 0.62
C ALA A 34 16.51 -12.51 1.97
N LEU A 35 17.55 -11.78 2.42
CA LEU A 35 17.49 -11.00 3.67
C LEU A 35 16.55 -9.81 3.55
N GLN A 36 16.41 -9.22 2.36
CA GLN A 36 15.45 -8.13 2.13
C GLN A 36 14.01 -8.64 2.25
N VAL A 37 13.71 -9.77 1.61
CA VAL A 37 12.38 -10.40 1.67
C VAL A 37 12.03 -10.83 3.10
N GLU A 38 12.97 -11.48 3.80
CA GLU A 38 12.79 -11.84 5.21
C GLU A 38 12.52 -10.60 6.06
N ALA A 39 13.30 -9.54 5.90
CA ALA A 39 13.11 -8.30 6.65
C ALA A 39 11.76 -7.64 6.37
N ILE A 40 11.29 -7.62 5.12
CA ILE A 40 9.95 -7.11 4.78
C ILE A 40 8.87 -7.96 5.47
N GLY A 41 9.04 -9.29 5.48
CA GLY A 41 8.10 -10.22 6.10
C GLY A 41 7.95 -10.09 7.62
N GLU A 42 8.89 -9.45 8.31
CA GLU A 42 8.83 -9.24 9.77
C GLU A 42 8.06 -7.96 10.18
N PHE A 43 7.69 -7.10 9.23
CA PHE A 43 6.92 -5.88 9.54
C PHE A 43 5.58 -6.16 10.24
N PRO A 44 4.73 -7.12 9.80
CA PRO A 44 3.48 -7.43 10.49
C PRO A 44 3.69 -7.75 11.97
N LYS A 45 4.68 -8.60 12.27
CA LYS A 45 5.03 -8.97 13.65
C LYS A 45 5.49 -7.78 14.47
N LEU A 46 6.27 -6.87 13.89
CA LEU A 46 6.69 -5.63 14.55
C LEU A 46 5.48 -4.72 14.85
N LEU A 47 4.54 -4.60 13.93
CA LEU A 47 3.31 -3.82 14.11
C LEU A 47 2.40 -4.42 15.19
N ASP A 48 2.26 -5.75 15.20
CA ASP A 48 1.50 -6.47 16.23
C ASP A 48 2.14 -6.33 17.63
N GLN A 49 3.47 -6.32 17.71
CA GLN A 49 4.20 -6.16 18.97
C GLN A 49 4.11 -4.73 19.52
N PHE A 50 4.01 -3.73 18.65
CA PHE A 50 4.00 -2.32 19.02
C PHE A 50 2.94 -1.51 18.27
N PRO A 51 1.65 -1.73 18.56
CA PRO A 51 0.54 -1.18 17.78
C PRO A 51 0.20 0.26 18.19
N PHE A 52 1.19 1.11 18.43
CA PHE A 52 0.96 2.52 18.77
C PHE A 52 1.11 3.43 17.54
N PRO A 53 0.23 4.45 17.37
CA PRO A 53 0.08 5.16 16.10
C PRO A 53 1.35 5.76 15.50
N THR A 54 2.25 6.29 16.33
CA THR A 54 3.50 6.93 15.86
C THR A 54 4.44 5.93 15.20
N LEU A 55 4.60 4.73 15.76
CA LEU A 55 5.43 3.69 15.16
C LEU A 55 4.76 3.10 13.93
N VAL A 56 3.46 2.81 14.02
CA VAL A 56 2.67 2.27 12.91
C VAL A 56 2.76 3.21 11.69
N SER A 57 2.47 4.50 11.88
CA SER A 57 2.61 5.52 10.83
C SER A 57 4.03 5.54 10.26
N SER A 58 5.05 5.54 11.11
CA SER A 58 6.45 5.55 10.68
C SER A 58 6.85 4.30 9.89
N ALA A 59 6.37 3.13 10.30
CA ALA A 59 6.65 1.86 9.63
C ALA A 59 6.02 1.81 8.23
N PHE A 60 4.76 2.22 8.09
CA PHE A 60 4.10 2.28 6.79
C PHE A 60 4.71 3.33 5.86
N LEU A 61 5.14 4.50 6.37
CA LEU A 61 5.87 5.49 5.57
C LEU A 61 7.20 4.92 5.05
N LYS A 62 7.96 4.21 5.89
CA LYS A 62 9.20 3.53 5.48
C LYS A 62 8.94 2.44 4.44
N LEU A 63 7.87 1.67 4.59
CA LEU A 63 7.44 0.71 3.56
C LEU A 63 7.09 1.41 2.24
N GLY A 64 6.45 2.59 2.30
CA GLY A 64 6.21 3.44 1.13
C GLY A 64 7.50 3.90 0.45
N ASP A 65 8.51 4.32 1.22
CA ASP A 65 9.83 4.71 0.69
C ASP A 65 10.55 3.52 0.02
N LEU A 66 10.49 2.35 0.65
CA LEU A 66 11.01 1.10 0.09
C LEU A 66 10.27 0.72 -1.18
N PHE A 67 8.94 0.79 -1.19
CA PHE A 67 8.10 0.45 -2.34
C PHE A 67 8.45 1.29 -3.58
N ARG A 68 8.64 2.60 -3.38
CA ARG A 68 9.04 3.54 -4.43
C ARG A 68 10.37 3.18 -5.06
N SER A 69 11.36 2.78 -4.26
CA SER A 69 12.76 2.61 -4.68
C SER A 69 13.16 1.16 -5.01
N SER A 70 12.30 0.19 -4.77
CA SER A 70 12.64 -1.24 -4.88
C SER A 70 12.26 -1.86 -6.24
N PRO A 71 12.90 -2.99 -6.64
CA PRO A 71 12.43 -3.80 -7.76
C PRO A 71 11.09 -4.48 -7.48
N ASN A 72 10.44 -4.99 -8.53
CA ASN A 72 9.10 -5.61 -8.45
C ASN A 72 9.02 -6.80 -7.48
N SER A 73 10.09 -7.58 -7.33
CA SER A 73 10.13 -8.68 -6.37
C SER A 73 9.88 -8.21 -4.94
N LEU A 74 10.53 -7.13 -4.50
CA LEU A 74 10.31 -6.58 -3.16
C LEU A 74 8.99 -5.82 -3.06
N ARG A 75 8.58 -5.09 -4.11
CA ARG A 75 7.26 -4.43 -4.16
C ARG A 75 6.12 -5.41 -3.92
N TYR A 76 6.22 -6.62 -4.46
CA TYR A 76 5.26 -7.69 -4.21
C TYR A 76 5.14 -8.00 -2.71
N HIS A 77 6.27 -8.26 -2.03
CA HIS A 77 6.26 -8.56 -0.60
C HIS A 77 5.77 -7.37 0.23
N ILE A 78 6.13 -6.14 -0.14
CA ILE A 78 5.63 -4.94 0.54
C ILE A 78 4.11 -4.85 0.40
N ALA A 79 3.55 -5.08 -0.79
CA ALA A 79 2.10 -5.09 -0.98
C ALA A 79 1.41 -6.16 -0.11
N GLN A 80 2.03 -7.34 0.08
CA GLN A 80 1.51 -8.37 0.99
C GLN A 80 1.50 -7.91 2.45
N VAL A 81 2.50 -7.15 2.90
CA VAL A 81 2.55 -6.60 4.27
C VAL A 81 1.35 -5.68 4.55
N PHE A 82 0.95 -4.85 3.58
CA PHE A 82 -0.25 -4.02 3.73
C PHE A 82 -1.52 -4.84 3.92
N GLY A 83 -1.66 -5.95 3.20
CA GLY A 83 -2.78 -6.89 3.37
C GLY A 83 -2.75 -7.63 4.70
N ALA A 84 -1.57 -8.12 5.12
CA ALA A 84 -1.39 -8.85 6.37
C ALA A 84 -1.50 -7.96 7.63
N SER A 85 -1.40 -6.64 7.47
CA SER A 85 -1.38 -5.65 8.55
C SER A 85 -2.55 -4.67 8.47
N GLN A 86 -3.67 -5.08 7.84
CA GLN A 86 -4.84 -4.21 7.62
C GLN A 86 -5.40 -3.62 8.93
N GLN A 87 -5.37 -4.39 10.03
CA GLN A 87 -5.82 -3.96 11.36
C GLN A 87 -5.10 -2.71 11.88
N HIS A 88 -3.90 -2.41 11.35
CA HIS A 88 -3.09 -1.27 11.79
C HIS A 88 -3.26 -0.03 10.90
N LEU A 89 -3.86 -0.17 9.71
CA LEU A 89 -3.91 0.91 8.71
C LEU A 89 -4.66 2.15 9.21
N ALA A 90 -5.72 1.98 9.98
CA ALA A 90 -6.51 3.09 10.53
C ALA A 90 -5.70 4.03 11.44
N GLN A 91 -4.55 3.58 11.95
CA GLN A 91 -3.68 4.38 12.83
C GLN A 91 -2.72 5.30 12.06
N ILE A 92 -2.66 5.19 10.73
CA ILE A 92 -1.74 5.98 9.90
C ILE A 92 -2.26 7.41 9.83
N THR A 93 -1.44 8.37 10.23
CA THR A 93 -1.83 9.80 10.20
C THR A 93 -1.43 10.50 8.89
N GLN A 94 -0.29 10.15 8.30
CA GLN A 94 0.20 10.74 7.05
C GLN A 94 -0.21 9.95 5.80
N THR A 95 -1.51 9.63 5.68
CA THR A 95 -2.02 8.78 4.58
C THR A 95 -1.83 9.40 3.20
N GLU A 96 -1.93 10.73 3.07
CA GLU A 96 -1.71 11.43 1.79
C GLU A 96 -0.24 11.31 1.31
N GLU A 97 0.70 11.47 2.24
CA GLU A 97 2.13 11.38 1.95
C GLU A 97 2.52 9.94 1.61
N LEU A 98 1.88 8.95 2.26
CA LEU A 98 2.02 7.55 1.89
C LEU A 98 1.48 7.27 0.49
N LEU A 99 0.29 7.80 0.16
CA LEU A 99 -0.32 7.65 -1.16
C LEU A 99 0.59 8.22 -2.25
N LYS A 100 1.17 9.42 -2.07
CA LYS A 100 2.09 10.03 -3.03
C LYS A 100 3.26 9.11 -3.39
N ARG A 101 3.85 8.43 -2.41
CA ARG A 101 4.96 7.48 -2.64
C ARG A 101 4.54 6.29 -3.50
N ILE A 102 3.32 5.79 -3.31
CA ILE A 102 2.77 4.66 -4.07
C ILE A 102 2.41 5.11 -5.50
N LEU A 103 1.80 6.28 -5.65
CA LEU A 103 1.40 6.82 -6.95
C LEU A 103 2.58 7.01 -7.90
N VAL A 104 3.76 7.40 -7.39
CA VAL A 104 4.99 7.47 -8.20
C VAL A 104 5.28 6.15 -8.93
N VAL A 105 5.02 5.01 -8.30
CA VAL A 105 5.20 3.68 -8.92
C VAL A 105 4.06 3.38 -9.89
N LEU A 106 2.83 3.79 -9.58
CA LEU A 106 1.66 3.61 -10.44
C LEU A 106 1.76 4.38 -11.76
N TYR A 107 2.55 5.46 -11.81
CA TYR A 107 2.85 6.21 -13.03
C TYR A 107 4.15 5.77 -13.73
N SER A 108 4.76 4.66 -13.31
CA SER A 108 5.94 4.12 -13.99
C SER A 108 5.61 3.53 -15.36
N ASN A 109 6.62 3.36 -16.21
CA ASN A 109 6.48 2.72 -17.52
C ASN A 109 6.37 1.19 -17.43
N ASP A 110 6.65 0.58 -16.28
CA ASP A 110 6.63 -0.86 -16.07
C ASP A 110 5.23 -1.35 -15.66
N PRO A 111 4.53 -2.15 -16.49
CA PRO A 111 3.18 -2.62 -16.18
C PRO A 111 3.11 -3.46 -14.91
N ILE A 112 4.15 -4.25 -14.60
CA ILE A 112 4.16 -5.06 -13.39
C ILE A 112 4.28 -4.17 -12.15
N ALA A 113 5.09 -3.12 -12.21
CA ALA A 113 5.18 -2.14 -11.14
C ALA A 113 3.82 -1.44 -10.91
N ARG A 114 3.10 -1.09 -11.99
CA ARG A 114 1.75 -0.51 -11.91
C ARG A 114 0.73 -1.47 -11.29
N VAL A 115 0.74 -2.73 -11.68
CA VAL A 115 -0.09 -3.80 -11.08
C VAL A 115 0.16 -3.92 -9.58
N LEU A 116 1.43 -3.93 -9.16
CA LEU A 116 1.78 -4.03 -7.75
C LEU A 116 1.34 -2.78 -6.96
N ALA A 117 1.40 -1.60 -7.56
CA ALA A 117 0.90 -0.38 -6.94
C ALA A 117 -0.63 -0.40 -6.77
N LEU A 118 -1.38 -0.86 -7.78
CA LEU A 118 -2.83 -1.07 -7.68
C LEU A 118 -3.19 -2.04 -6.56
N ARG A 119 -2.52 -3.19 -6.49
CA ARG A 119 -2.75 -4.20 -5.44
C ARG A 119 -2.47 -3.64 -4.05
N LEU A 120 -1.39 -2.86 -3.89
CA LEU A 120 -1.10 -2.19 -2.62
C LEU A 120 -2.21 -1.21 -2.25
N ILE A 121 -2.68 -0.39 -3.21
CA ILE A 121 -3.82 0.52 -2.99
C ILE A 121 -5.07 -0.27 -2.55
N GLY A 122 -5.37 -1.40 -3.21
CA GLY A 122 -6.50 -2.25 -2.86
C GLY A 122 -6.39 -2.83 -1.45
N ASN A 123 -5.21 -3.37 -1.10
CA ASN A 123 -4.91 -3.87 0.24
C ASN A 123 -5.03 -2.80 1.33
N ALA A 124 -4.90 -1.52 0.96
CA ALA A 124 -4.98 -0.37 1.83
C ALA A 124 -6.19 0.55 1.54
N SER A 125 -7.22 -0.01 0.92
CA SER A 125 -8.44 0.71 0.53
C SER A 125 -9.11 1.45 1.69
N LEU A 126 -9.06 0.90 2.92
CA LEU A 126 -9.54 1.55 4.15
C LEU A 126 -9.04 3.00 4.30
N ILE A 127 -7.79 3.28 3.93
CA ILE A 127 -7.20 4.62 4.06
C ILE A 127 -7.14 5.37 2.73
N PHE A 128 -7.18 4.68 1.59
CA PHE A 128 -7.03 5.29 0.27
C PHE A 128 -8.35 5.60 -0.44
N ALA A 129 -9.46 4.96 -0.08
CA ALA A 129 -10.76 5.15 -0.73
C ALA A 129 -11.26 6.59 -0.68
N LYS A 130 -10.89 7.34 0.36
CA LYS A 130 -11.26 8.75 0.53
C LYS A 130 -10.50 9.73 -0.39
N PHE A 131 -9.46 9.28 -1.10
CA PHE A 131 -8.63 10.15 -1.94
C PHE A 131 -9.08 10.07 -3.41
N PRO A 132 -9.60 11.17 -3.98
CA PRO A 132 -9.96 11.22 -5.40
C PRO A 132 -8.78 10.89 -6.32
N GLU A 133 -7.55 11.21 -5.92
CA GLU A 133 -6.34 10.90 -6.68
C GLU A 133 -6.15 9.38 -6.82
N ALA A 134 -6.45 8.60 -5.77
CA ALA A 134 -6.37 7.14 -5.84
C ALA A 134 -7.47 6.58 -6.76
N GLN A 135 -8.71 7.06 -6.59
CA GLN A 135 -9.85 6.68 -7.42
C GLN A 135 -9.59 6.98 -8.91
N HIS A 136 -9.20 8.20 -9.23
CA HIS A 136 -8.86 8.62 -10.59
C HIS A 136 -7.73 7.77 -11.18
N SER A 137 -6.69 7.48 -10.39
CA SER A 137 -5.57 6.65 -10.85
C SER A 137 -6.02 5.23 -11.22
N ILE A 138 -7.05 4.67 -10.56
CA ILE A 138 -7.65 3.37 -10.91
C ILE A 138 -8.44 3.47 -12.21
N LEU A 139 -9.24 4.53 -12.41
CA LEU A 139 -9.99 4.75 -13.65
C LEU A 139 -9.07 4.75 -14.88
N LEU A 140 -7.92 5.42 -14.78
CA LEU A 140 -6.90 5.45 -15.83
C LEU A 140 -6.31 4.06 -16.16
N ARG A 141 -6.49 3.04 -15.31
CA ARG A 141 -5.96 1.69 -15.54
C ARG A 141 -6.92 0.78 -16.31
N TYR A 142 -8.21 1.11 -16.36
CA TYR A 142 -9.14 0.46 -17.28
C TYR A 142 -8.81 0.73 -18.75
N GLN A 143 -8.14 1.84 -19.04
CA GLN A 143 -7.66 2.17 -20.40
C GLN A 143 -6.34 1.47 -20.76
N SER A 144 -5.81 0.61 -19.89
CA SER A 144 -4.57 -0.12 -20.17
C SER A 144 -4.79 -1.22 -21.21
N SER A 145 -3.80 -1.44 -22.07
CA SER A 145 -3.75 -2.61 -22.96
C SER A 145 -3.13 -3.84 -22.28
N HIS A 146 -2.59 -3.70 -21.07
CA HIS A 146 -1.99 -4.80 -20.34
C HIS A 146 -3.05 -5.53 -19.50
N PRO A 147 -3.38 -6.80 -19.78
CA PRO A 147 -4.51 -7.48 -19.13
C PRO A 147 -4.40 -7.53 -17.60
N LEU A 148 -3.20 -7.75 -17.06
CA LEU A 148 -3.01 -7.77 -15.61
C LEU A 148 -3.30 -6.43 -14.92
N GLU A 149 -3.16 -5.30 -15.63
CA GLU A 149 -3.52 -3.99 -15.05
C GLU A 149 -5.03 -3.83 -14.97
N ILE A 150 -5.77 -4.30 -15.97
CA ILE A 150 -7.23 -4.29 -15.94
C ILE A 150 -7.73 -5.17 -14.80
N VAL A 151 -7.21 -6.39 -14.67
CA VAL A 151 -7.56 -7.29 -13.56
C VAL A 151 -7.25 -6.66 -12.20
N ALA A 152 -6.07 -6.05 -12.05
CA ALA A 152 -5.71 -5.35 -10.82
C ALA A 152 -6.62 -4.13 -10.57
N ALA A 153 -7.01 -3.40 -11.61
CA ALA A 153 -7.92 -2.26 -11.48
C ALA A 153 -9.31 -2.70 -10.98
N VAL A 154 -9.86 -3.80 -11.52
CA VAL A 154 -11.13 -4.40 -11.06
C VAL A 154 -11.05 -4.78 -9.59
N GLN A 155 -10.04 -5.55 -9.20
CA GLN A 155 -9.86 -6.00 -7.81
C GLN A 155 -9.68 -4.82 -6.84
N THR A 156 -8.94 -3.79 -7.26
CA THR A 156 -8.75 -2.58 -6.47
C THR A 156 -10.05 -1.76 -6.40
N THR A 157 -10.83 -1.66 -7.48
CA THR A 157 -12.15 -1.03 -7.47
C THR A 157 -13.08 -1.71 -6.47
N GLU A 158 -13.18 -3.04 -6.48
CA GLU A 158 -14.00 -3.80 -5.51
C GLU A 158 -13.61 -3.48 -4.06
N SER A 159 -12.30 -3.45 -3.79
CA SER A 159 -11.78 -3.10 -2.46
C SER A 159 -12.13 -1.67 -2.06
N MET A 160 -12.01 -0.70 -2.98
CA MET A 160 -12.32 0.71 -2.74
C MET A 160 -13.81 0.96 -2.47
N LEU A 161 -14.69 0.26 -3.19
CA LEU A 161 -16.15 0.37 -3.03
C LEU A 161 -16.64 -0.03 -1.64
N SER A 162 -15.89 -0.87 -0.93
CA SER A 162 -16.20 -1.21 0.47
C SER A 162 -16.09 -0.02 1.43
N TYR A 163 -15.38 1.05 1.03
CA TYR A 163 -15.11 2.23 1.86
C TYR A 163 -15.54 3.56 1.22
N SER A 164 -15.80 3.58 -0.09
CA SER A 164 -16.42 4.70 -0.80
C SER A 164 -17.41 4.17 -1.85
N PRO A 165 -18.66 3.86 -1.45
CA PRO A 165 -19.69 3.40 -2.36
C PRO A 165 -20.02 4.41 -3.47
N GLU A 166 -19.84 5.71 -3.20
CA GLU A 166 -20.07 6.80 -4.16
C GLU A 166 -19.13 6.71 -5.37
N PHE A 167 -17.97 6.05 -5.22
CA PHE A 167 -17.07 5.77 -6.32
C PHE A 167 -17.74 4.92 -7.41
N LEU A 168 -18.78 4.15 -7.09
CA LEU A 168 -19.54 3.35 -8.04
C LEU A 168 -20.11 4.21 -9.17
N GLU A 169 -20.67 5.39 -8.84
CA GLU A 169 -21.28 6.31 -9.80
C GLU A 169 -20.29 6.79 -10.87
N VAL A 170 -19.00 6.82 -10.51
CA VAL A 170 -17.92 7.28 -11.40
C VAL A 170 -17.32 6.11 -12.18
N VAL A 171 -17.08 4.96 -11.53
CA VAL A 171 -16.38 3.83 -12.14
C VAL A 171 -17.27 2.98 -13.04
N TRP A 172 -18.59 2.99 -12.83
CA TRP A 172 -19.55 2.15 -13.55
C TRP A 172 -19.43 2.30 -15.08
N GLU A 173 -19.50 3.53 -15.59
CA GLU A 173 -19.38 3.82 -17.03
C GLU A 173 -18.02 3.39 -17.59
N THR A 174 -16.96 3.54 -16.80
CA THR A 174 -15.61 3.12 -17.21
C THR A 174 -15.50 1.60 -17.34
N VAL A 175 -16.11 0.86 -16.40
CA VAL A 175 -16.13 -0.61 -16.42
C VAL A 175 -16.96 -1.11 -17.59
N LEU A 176 -18.16 -0.56 -17.81
CA LEU A 176 -19.02 -0.93 -18.94
C LEU A 176 -18.31 -0.70 -20.27
N SER A 177 -17.74 0.50 -20.47
CA SER A 177 -17.01 0.83 -21.69
C SER A 177 -15.83 -0.12 -21.94
N LYS A 178 -15.17 -0.64 -20.90
CA LYS A 178 -14.08 -1.60 -21.05
C LYS A 178 -14.56 -3.03 -21.27
N ALA A 179 -15.72 -3.40 -20.74
CA ALA A 179 -16.33 -4.72 -20.96
C ALA A 179 -16.81 -4.89 -22.40
N ASP A 180 -17.26 -3.80 -23.03
CA ASP A 180 -17.68 -3.78 -24.44
C ASP A 180 -16.50 -3.70 -25.43
N ASP A 181 -15.26 -3.59 -24.93
CA ASP A 181 -14.05 -3.54 -25.75
C ASP A 181 -13.72 -4.93 -26.32
N PRO A 182 -13.77 -5.13 -27.66
CA PRO A 182 -13.56 -6.42 -28.29
C PRO A 182 -12.17 -7.01 -28.01
N ASP A 183 -11.16 -6.17 -27.78
CA ASP A 183 -9.79 -6.62 -27.51
C ASP A 183 -9.65 -7.27 -26.12
N VAL A 184 -10.56 -6.97 -25.19
CA VAL A 184 -10.56 -7.55 -23.83
C VAL A 184 -11.10 -8.98 -23.86
N LEU A 185 -12.16 -9.23 -24.64
CA LEU A 185 -12.86 -10.51 -24.70
C LEU A 185 -11.97 -11.68 -25.16
N ASP A 186 -10.96 -11.41 -25.99
CA ASP A 186 -10.02 -12.41 -26.49
C ASP A 186 -8.84 -12.68 -25.54
N SER A 187 -8.57 -11.77 -24.60
CA SER A 187 -7.42 -11.88 -23.66
C SER A 187 -7.73 -12.60 -22.34
N VAL A 188 -9.02 -12.86 -22.07
CA VAL A 188 -9.54 -13.50 -20.84
C VAL A 188 -10.05 -14.94 -21.10
N ARG A 189 -10.05 -15.39 -22.36
CA ARG A 189 -10.32 -16.79 -22.75
C ARG A 189 -9.05 -17.63 -22.75
#